data_AF-A0A7V1N7H7-F1
#
_entry.id   AF-A0A7V1N7H7-F1
#
_cell.length_a   1.000
_cell.length_b   1.000
_cell.length_c   1.000
_cell.angle_alpha   90.00
_cell.angle_beta   90.00
_cell.angle_gamma   90.00
#
_symmetry.space_group_name_H-M   'P 1'
#
loop_
_entity.id
_entity.type
_entity.pdbx_description
1 polymer ?
#
loop_
_entity_poly.entity_id
_entity_poly.type
_entity_poly.pdbx_seq_one_letter_code
_entity_poly.pdbx_strand_id
1 'polypeptide(L)' 'IFRPGYTTKQRGWGLGLSLARRIVEEMHGGRLYVLDSQPGHGTTIRMVLPK' A
#
# COMPACT_ATOMS: atom_id res chain seq x y z
N ILE A 1 -6.72 0.32 3.53
CA ILE A 1 -5.82 -0.86 3.46
C ILE A 1 -4.40 -0.61 3.97
N PHE A 2 -3.94 0.65 4.12
CA PHE A 2 -2.57 0.97 4.56
C PHE A 2 -2.39 1.10 6.08
N ARG A 3 -3.41 0.79 6.89
CA ARG A 3 -3.29 0.83 8.36
C ARG A 3 -2.43 -0.36 8.81
N PRO A 4 -1.46 -0.19 9.72
CA PRO A 4 -0.71 -1.30 10.30
C PRO A 4 -1.65 -2.35 10.89
N GLY A 5 -1.33 -3.63 10.68
CA GLY A 5 -2.12 -4.75 11.20
C GLY A 5 -3.37 -5.08 10.37
N TYR A 6 -3.71 -4.30 9.34
CA TYR A 6 -4.85 -4.61 8.48
C TYR A 6 -4.52 -5.80 7.55
N THR A 7 -5.29 -6.88 7.69
CA THR A 7 -5.19 -8.07 6.85
C THR A 7 -6.55 -8.72 6.69
N THR A 8 -6.82 -9.32 5.53
CA THR A 8 -7.95 -10.21 5.30
C THR A 8 -7.54 -11.69 5.32
N LYS A 9 -6.24 -11.98 5.44
CA LYS A 9 -5.70 -13.34 5.50
C LYS A 9 -5.75 -13.85 6.94
N GLN A 10 -6.13 -15.13 7.12
CA GLN A 10 -6.09 -15.80 8.43
C GLN A 10 -4.68 -15.89 9.01
N ARG A 11 -3.65 -15.94 8.15
CA ARG A 11 -2.23 -15.87 8.53
C ARG A 11 -1.56 -14.74 7.76
N GLY A 12 -0.98 -13.80 8.48
CA GLY A 12 -0.30 -12.63 7.92
C GLY A 12 -0.47 -11.43 8.85
N TRP A 13 0.61 -10.67 9.03
CA TRP A 13 0.66 -9.63 10.06
C TRP A 13 0.08 -8.28 9.61
N GLY A 14 -0.28 -8.12 8.33
CA GLY A 14 -0.88 -6.87 7.82
C GLY A 14 0.05 -5.65 7.85
N LEU A 15 1.37 -5.87 7.80
CA LEU A 15 2.37 -4.80 7.94
C LEU A 15 2.98 -4.32 6.60
N GLY A 16 2.84 -5.10 5.53
CA GLY A 16 3.54 -4.82 4.26
C GLY A 16 3.12 -3.50 3.62
N LEU A 17 1.82 -3.25 3.46
CA LEU A 17 1.32 -2.02 2.83
C LEU A 17 1.54 -0.79 3.71
N SER A 18 1.43 -0.90 5.03
CA SER A 18 1.75 0.21 5.94
C SER A 18 3.22 0.57 5.89
N LEU A 19 4.12 -0.42 5.84
CA LEU A 19 5.56 -0.19 5.73
C LEU A 19 5.92 0.42 4.38
N ALA A 20 5.38 -0.10 3.28
CA ALA A 20 5.60 0.45 1.95
C ALA A 20 5.17 1.93 1.87
N ARG A 21 4.00 2.27 2.44
CA ARG A 21 3.52 3.66 2.47
C ARG A 21 4.45 4.56 3.26
N ARG A 22 4.93 4.11 4.41
CA ARG A 22 5.91 4.83 5.23
C ARG A 22 7.22 5.07 4.46
N ILE A 23 7.78 4.04 3.83
CA ILE A 23 9.02 4.17 3.04
C ILE A 23 8.83 5.20 1.92
N VAL A 24 7.74 5.11 1.18
CA VAL A 24 7.49 6.00 0.04
C VAL A 24 7.21 7.42 0.48
N GLU A 25 6.27 7.62 1.42
CA GLU A 25 5.79 8.95 1.80
C GLU A 25 6.73 9.64 2.79
N GLU A 26 7.16 8.96 3.85
CA GLU A 26 7.96 9.57 4.91
C GLU A 26 9.45 9.65 4.55
N MET A 27 10.00 8.61 3.90
CA MET A 27 11.45 8.55 3.64
C MET A 27 11.85 9.10 2.28
N HIS A 28 11.00 8.95 1.26
CA HIS A 28 11.31 9.37 -0.11
C HIS A 28 10.48 10.57 -0.58
N GLY A 29 9.60 11.13 0.26
CA GLY A 29 8.75 12.27 -0.11
C GLY A 29 7.77 11.99 -1.25
N GLY A 30 7.54 10.71 -1.55
CA GLY A 30 6.65 10.25 -2.62
C GLY A 30 5.20 10.11 -2.18
N ARG A 31 4.42 9.40 -2.99
CA ARG A 31 3.02 9.05 -2.70
C ARG A 31 2.73 7.60 -3.05
N LEU A 32 1.99 6.90 -2.20
CA LEU A 32 1.53 5.53 -2.44
C LEU A 32 0.00 5.45 -2.29
N TYR A 33 -0.70 5.10 -3.38
CA TYR A 33 -2.17 5.06 -3.38
C TYR A 33 -2.72 3.95 -4.28
N VAL A 34 -4.00 3.62 -4.09
CA VAL A 34 -4.74 2.70 -4.96
C VAL A 34 -5.07 3.46 -6.24
N LEU A 35 -4.55 3.01 -7.37
CA LEU A 35 -4.87 3.58 -8.68
C LEU A 35 -6.20 3.05 -9.20
N ASP A 36 -6.40 1.75 -9.11
CA ASP A 36 -7.58 1.05 -9.59
C ASP A 36 -7.81 -0.21 -8.76
N SER A 37 -9.07 -0.59 -8.55
CA SER A 37 -9.42 -1.80 -7.82
C SER A 37 -10.83 -2.22 -8.17
N GLN A 38 -10.98 -3.39 -8.77
CA GLN A 38 -12.27 -3.96 -9.15
C GLN A 38 -12.42 -5.39 -8.63
N PRO A 39 -13.53 -5.72 -7.92
CA PRO A 39 -13.81 -7.08 -7.50
C PRO A 39 -13.76 -8.05 -8.69
N GLY A 40 -13.10 -9.19 -8.50
CA GLY A 40 -12.95 -10.22 -9.54
C GLY A 40 -11.91 -9.93 -10.64
N HIS A 41 -11.32 -8.73 -10.69
CA HIS A 41 -10.37 -8.33 -11.74
C HIS A 41 -8.96 -8.09 -11.19
N GLY A 42 -8.86 -7.39 -10.07
CA GLY A 42 -7.58 -7.11 -9.41
C GLY A 42 -7.50 -5.73 -8.79
N THR A 43 -6.31 -5.38 -8.35
CA THR A 43 -5.99 -4.10 -7.71
C THR A 43 -4.63 -3.62 -8.20
N THR A 44 -4.56 -2.35 -8.60
CA THR A 44 -3.32 -1.68 -8.97
C THR A 44 -2.97 -0.64 -7.90
N ILE A 45 -1.79 -0.80 -7.29
CA ILE A 45 -1.21 0.21 -6.38
C ILE A 45 -0.18 1.00 -7.17
N ARG A 46 -0.24 2.33 -7.08
CA ARG A 46 0.70 3.24 -7.73
C ARG A 46 1.56 3.95 -6.72
N MET A 47 2.86 4.03 -7.05
CA MET A 47 3.87 4.79 -6.36
C MET A 47 4.35 5.92 -7.26
N VAL A 48 4.50 7.12 -6.71
CA VAL A 48 5.10 8.28 -7.39
C VAL A 48 6.23 8.79 -6.49
N LEU A 49 7.42 8.97 -7.06
CA LEU A 49 8.57 9.53 -6.35
C LEU A 49 8.90 10.94 -6.88
N PRO A 50 9.47 11.84 -6.05
CA PRO A 50 10.04 13.09 -6.51
C PRO A 50 11.14 12.87 -7.56
N LYS A 51 11.39 13.87 -8.41
CA LYS A 51 12.48 13.87 -9.38
C LYS A 51 13.83 14.11 -8.72
#